data_AF-A0A8H6TTQ0-F1
#
_entry.id   AF-A0A8H6TTQ0-F1
#
_cell.length_a   1.000
_cell.length_b   1.000
_cell.length_c   1.000
_cell.angle_alpha   90.00
_cell.angle_beta   90.00
_cell.angle_gamma   90.00
#
_symmetry.space_group_name_H-M   'P 1'
#
loop_
_entity.id
_entity.type
_entity.pdbx_description
1 polymer ?
#
loop_
_entity_poly.entity_id
_entity_poly.type
_entity_poly.pdbx_seq_one_letter_code
_entity_poly.pdbx_strand_id
1 'polypeptide(L)'
;MSHTSGTVTPRPTQASETQKMRDAIGAVNSSLSGIKSTFSTLNERSTELAATGPSVQELSREIAALRKQVREDGKRAAQDVQAPLRKFITADAFNSGDILEYIRSEIAVQVSREVDIQILEHIPVSLKTQQANNKAQLQDAGTSLTNSAARKRNAQIQIKNLDEMLATVLKTDGTRAQLYPADLRSLFGYSEEHVLALVRDFGLAEDARREVNLNRILGHVGECIAPRRPEVIVAAGVMFELVVL
;
A
#
# COMPACT_ATOMS: atom_id res chain seq x y z
N MET A 1 -38.92 75.77 126.34
CA MET A 1 -37.49 75.99 126.01
C MET A 1 -37.36 75.98 124.49
N SER A 2 -36.51 76.87 123.98
CA SER A 2 -35.88 77.08 122.65
C SER A 2 -36.20 76.24 121.37
N HIS A 3 -35.96 76.92 120.23
CA HIS A 3 -36.06 76.60 118.77
C HIS A 3 -35.31 75.32 118.28
N THR A 4 -35.35 74.80 117.02
CA THR A 4 -35.44 75.39 115.62
C THR A 4 -35.96 74.39 114.54
N SER A 5 -36.42 74.90 113.37
CA SER A 5 -36.50 74.38 111.95
C SER A 5 -36.42 72.86 111.62
N GLY A 6 -37.05 72.24 110.60
CA GLY A 6 -37.88 72.59 109.41
C GLY A 6 -38.39 71.26 108.78
N THR A 7 -38.99 71.11 107.58
CA THR A 7 -39.39 71.96 106.42
C THR A 7 -40.57 71.27 105.67
N VAL A 8 -40.96 71.64 104.43
CA VAL A 8 -42.18 71.11 103.72
C VAL A 8 -41.93 70.79 102.23
N THR A 9 -42.62 69.79 101.65
CA THR A 9 -42.56 69.43 100.20
C THR A 9 -43.95 69.11 99.60
N PRO A 10 -44.40 69.78 98.51
CA PRO A 10 -45.72 69.55 97.88
C PRO A 10 -45.69 69.01 96.41
N ARG A 11 -46.89 68.92 95.79
CA ARG A 11 -47.29 68.14 94.59
C ARG A 11 -47.66 69.02 93.36
N PRO A 12 -47.42 68.57 92.10
CA PRO A 12 -47.96 69.18 90.86
C PRO A 12 -48.74 68.19 89.94
N THR A 13 -49.23 68.49 88.72
CA THR A 13 -50.15 69.53 88.17
C THR A 13 -50.67 69.03 86.79
N GLN A 14 -51.94 69.23 86.41
CA GLN A 14 -52.51 68.80 85.10
C GLN A 14 -52.72 69.99 84.12
N ALA A 15 -51.88 70.15 83.09
CA ALA A 15 -52.01 71.25 82.11
C ALA A 15 -51.39 70.99 80.70
N SER A 16 -51.33 69.74 80.21
CA SER A 16 -50.43 69.38 79.07
C SER A 16 -51.06 69.20 77.68
N GLU A 17 -52.36 68.96 77.52
CA GLU A 17 -52.86 68.34 76.27
C GLU A 17 -53.31 69.32 75.17
N THR A 18 -53.92 70.45 75.54
CA THR A 18 -54.52 71.38 74.57
C THR A 18 -53.49 72.15 73.73
N GLN A 19 -52.30 72.41 74.27
CA GLN A 19 -51.22 73.07 73.52
C GLN A 19 -50.64 72.14 72.43
N LYS A 20 -50.36 70.87 72.79
CA LYS A 20 -49.83 69.85 71.87
C LYS A 20 -50.74 69.63 70.65
N MET A 21 -52.05 69.70 70.84
CA MET A 21 -53.03 69.54 69.75
C MET A 21 -53.00 70.72 68.76
N ARG A 22 -52.76 71.95 69.23
CA ARG A 22 -52.64 73.13 68.36
C ARG A 22 -51.35 73.09 67.53
N ASP A 23 -50.24 72.69 68.15
CA ASP A 23 -48.94 72.53 67.46
C ASP A 23 -49.00 71.41 66.41
N ALA A 24 -49.70 70.30 66.70
CA ALA A 24 -49.94 69.23 65.74
C ALA A 24 -50.74 69.69 64.51
N ILE A 25 -51.80 70.49 64.69
CA ILE A 25 -52.57 71.06 63.57
C ILE A 25 -51.72 72.02 62.73
N GLY A 26 -50.84 72.81 63.37
CA GLY A 26 -49.86 73.65 62.68
C GLY A 26 -48.90 72.83 61.80
N ALA A 27 -48.34 71.74 62.35
CA ALA A 27 -47.43 70.84 61.63
C ALA A 27 -48.12 70.09 60.47
N VAL A 28 -49.38 69.69 60.63
CA VAL A 28 -50.16 69.06 59.55
C VAL A 28 -50.41 70.06 58.41
N ASN A 29 -50.78 71.31 58.72
CA ASN A 29 -50.97 72.34 57.68
C ASN A 29 -49.67 72.71 56.96
N SER A 30 -48.53 72.77 57.65
CA SER A 30 -47.23 72.99 56.99
C SER A 30 -46.86 71.83 56.08
N SER A 31 -47.14 70.58 56.51
CA SER A 31 -46.92 69.38 55.69
C SER A 31 -47.84 69.36 54.46
N LEU A 32 -49.10 69.76 54.60
CA LEU A 32 -50.06 69.85 53.48
C LEU A 32 -49.64 70.89 52.45
N SER A 33 -49.13 72.05 52.92
CA SER A 33 -48.55 73.10 52.07
C SER A 33 -47.30 72.61 51.33
N GLY A 34 -46.40 71.89 52.03
CA GLY A 34 -45.23 71.26 51.44
C GLY A 34 -45.59 70.24 50.36
N ILE A 35 -46.55 69.35 50.62
CA ILE A 35 -47.04 68.35 49.65
C ILE A 35 -47.63 69.05 48.42
N LYS A 36 -48.40 70.13 48.59
CA LYS A 36 -48.96 70.92 47.48
C LYS A 36 -47.85 71.58 46.65
N SER A 37 -46.79 72.07 47.28
CA SER A 37 -45.61 72.59 46.59
C SER A 37 -44.90 71.48 45.79
N THR A 38 -44.61 70.32 46.39
CA THR A 38 -43.96 69.21 45.69
C THR A 38 -44.79 68.67 44.53
N PHE A 39 -46.12 68.65 44.65
CA PHE A 39 -46.99 68.29 43.53
C PHE A 39 -46.93 69.30 42.39
N SER A 40 -46.86 70.60 42.70
CA SER A 40 -46.70 71.64 41.68
C SER A 40 -45.38 71.49 40.93
N THR A 41 -44.27 71.33 41.65
CA THR A 41 -42.93 71.16 41.05
C THR A 41 -42.82 69.85 40.27
N LEU A 42 -43.42 68.76 40.75
CA LEU A 42 -43.46 67.49 40.02
C LEU A 42 -44.30 67.60 38.73
N ASN A 43 -45.42 68.32 38.77
CA ASN A 43 -46.26 68.55 37.59
C ASN A 43 -45.54 69.39 36.54
N GLU A 44 -44.86 70.47 36.96
CA GLU A 44 -44.05 71.34 36.09
C GLU A 44 -42.89 70.56 35.45
N ARG A 45 -42.14 69.78 36.23
CA ARG A 45 -41.11 68.85 35.74
C ARG A 45 -41.66 67.76 34.81
N SER A 46 -42.88 67.28 35.06
CA SER A 46 -43.56 66.30 34.19
C SER A 46 -43.89 66.92 32.83
N THR A 47 -44.38 68.17 32.80
CA THR A 47 -44.63 68.89 31.54
C THR A 47 -43.36 69.24 30.78
N GLU A 48 -42.28 69.60 31.47
CA GLU A 48 -40.97 69.86 30.86
C GLU A 48 -40.37 68.56 30.27
N LEU A 49 -40.48 67.43 31.00
CA LEU A 49 -40.02 66.13 30.51
C LEU A 49 -40.85 65.63 29.31
N ALA A 50 -42.16 65.89 29.29
CA ALA A 50 -43.03 65.59 28.17
C ALA A 50 -42.77 66.47 26.92
N ALA A 51 -42.26 67.69 27.11
CA ALA A 51 -41.87 68.59 26.03
C ALA A 51 -40.46 68.33 25.49
N THR A 52 -39.55 67.80 26.32
CA THR A 52 -38.12 67.63 25.97
C THR A 52 -37.71 66.19 25.65
N GLY A 53 -38.52 65.19 26.04
CA GLY A 53 -38.28 63.80 25.68
C GLY A 53 -38.62 63.53 24.21
N PRO A 54 -37.79 62.79 23.44
CA PRO A 54 -38.17 62.34 22.11
C PRO A 54 -39.44 61.50 22.21
N SER A 55 -40.37 61.67 21.27
CA SER A 55 -41.64 60.96 21.37
C SER A 55 -41.39 59.45 21.32
N VAL A 56 -42.22 58.68 22.04
CA VAL A 56 -42.13 57.20 22.03
C VAL A 56 -42.25 56.64 20.60
N GLN A 57 -42.90 57.38 19.71
CA GLN A 57 -43.03 57.09 18.28
C GLN A 57 -41.72 57.31 17.51
N GLU A 58 -40.93 58.34 17.81
CA GLU A 58 -39.60 58.54 17.21
C GLU A 58 -38.61 57.48 17.70
N LEU A 59 -38.57 57.21 19.01
CA LEU A 59 -37.69 56.18 19.58
C LEU A 59 -37.98 54.79 18.98
N SER A 60 -39.26 54.44 18.79
CA SER A 60 -39.63 53.17 18.15
C SER A 60 -39.26 53.09 16.67
N ARG A 61 -39.29 54.21 15.93
CA ARG A 61 -38.81 54.28 14.53
C ARG A 61 -37.30 54.11 14.45
N GLU A 62 -36.55 54.74 15.36
CA GLU A 62 -35.09 54.65 15.42
C GLU A 62 -34.64 53.22 15.78
N ILE A 63 -35.28 52.59 16.77
CA ILE A 63 -35.07 51.18 17.12
C ILE A 63 -35.38 50.25 15.94
N ALA A 64 -36.42 50.54 15.15
CA ALA A 64 -36.75 49.77 13.95
C ALA A 64 -35.69 49.93 12.84
N ALA A 65 -35.17 51.15 12.64
CA ALA A 65 -34.09 51.44 11.70
C ALA A 65 -32.79 50.72 12.08
N LEU A 66 -32.35 50.83 13.35
CA LEU A 66 -31.20 50.11 13.90
C LEU A 66 -31.33 48.60 13.73
N ARG A 67 -32.50 48.02 14.04
CA ARG A 67 -32.76 46.58 13.85
C ARG A 67 -32.69 46.15 12.38
N LYS A 68 -33.07 47.02 11.44
CA LYS A 68 -32.93 46.75 10.00
C LYS A 68 -31.45 46.78 9.60
N GLN A 69 -30.72 47.82 9.99
CA GLN A 69 -29.30 47.96 9.69
C GLN A 69 -28.45 46.80 10.24
N VAL A 70 -28.63 46.43 11.51
CA VAL A 70 -27.93 45.28 12.13
C VAL A 70 -28.21 43.96 11.38
N ARG A 71 -29.41 43.77 10.82
CA ARG A 71 -29.74 42.60 9.99
C ARG A 71 -29.07 42.63 8.62
N GLU A 72 -28.98 43.80 7.99
CA GLU A 72 -28.32 43.97 6.69
C GLU A 72 -26.81 43.80 6.83
N ASP A 73 -26.20 44.39 7.85
CA ASP A 73 -24.75 44.26 8.11
C ASP A 73 -24.38 42.85 8.58
N GLY A 74 -25.19 42.21 9.42
CA GLY A 74 -25.01 40.80 9.78
C GLY A 74 -25.12 39.85 8.56
N LYS A 75 -25.98 40.16 7.60
CA LYS A 75 -26.11 39.38 6.35
C LYS A 75 -24.93 39.61 5.40
N ARG A 76 -24.41 40.84 5.31
CA ARG A 76 -23.17 41.16 4.58
C ARG A 76 -21.97 40.45 5.18
N ALA A 77 -21.75 40.58 6.49
CA ALA A 77 -20.65 39.90 7.18
C ALA A 77 -20.69 38.37 7.00
N ALA A 78 -21.87 37.75 7.05
CA ALA A 78 -22.01 36.32 6.77
C ALA A 78 -21.62 35.95 5.31
N GLN A 79 -21.95 36.79 4.33
CA GLN A 79 -21.57 36.58 2.93
C GLN A 79 -20.08 36.83 2.68
N ASP A 80 -19.52 37.90 3.24
CA ASP A 80 -18.11 38.27 3.14
C ASP A 80 -17.18 37.26 3.83
N VAL A 81 -17.66 36.51 4.82
CA VAL A 81 -16.92 35.39 5.43
C VAL A 81 -17.12 34.08 4.64
N GLN A 82 -18.33 33.78 4.16
CA GLN A 82 -18.59 32.53 3.42
C GLN A 82 -17.92 32.48 2.03
N ALA A 83 -17.86 33.61 1.31
CA ALA A 83 -17.28 33.66 -0.04
C ALA A 83 -15.78 33.31 -0.09
N PRO A 84 -14.89 33.89 0.75
CA PRO A 84 -13.49 33.49 0.80
C PRO A 84 -13.30 32.08 1.37
N LEU A 85 -14.04 31.66 2.41
CA LEU A 85 -13.93 30.29 2.93
C LEU A 85 -14.24 29.24 1.84
N ARG A 86 -15.30 29.45 1.05
CA ARG A 86 -15.64 28.55 -0.07
C ARG A 86 -14.54 28.51 -1.13
N LYS A 87 -13.87 29.63 -1.41
CA LYS A 87 -12.74 29.67 -2.36
C LYS A 87 -11.50 28.96 -1.82
N PHE A 88 -11.13 29.20 -0.56
CA PHE A 88 -10.00 28.49 0.08
C PHE A 88 -10.22 26.97 0.09
N ILE A 89 -11.41 26.51 0.48
CA ILE A 89 -11.75 25.07 0.55
C ILE A 89 -11.71 24.40 -0.83
N THR A 90 -12.12 25.08 -1.92
CA THR A 90 -12.12 24.46 -3.25
C THR A 90 -10.84 24.67 -4.05
N ALA A 91 -10.07 25.73 -3.80
CA ALA A 91 -8.85 26.02 -4.54
C ALA A 91 -7.61 25.31 -3.96
N ASP A 92 -7.41 25.33 -2.64
CA ASP A 92 -6.17 24.84 -2.05
C ASP A 92 -6.19 23.33 -1.77
N ALA A 93 -7.36 22.77 -1.42
CA ALA A 93 -7.50 21.34 -1.10
C ALA A 93 -7.28 20.38 -2.30
N PHE A 94 -7.31 20.90 -3.53
CA PHE A 94 -7.14 20.12 -4.77
C PHE A 94 -5.92 20.54 -5.61
N ASN A 95 -5.33 21.72 -5.39
CA ASN A 95 -4.10 22.15 -6.09
C ASN A 95 -2.81 21.87 -5.31
N SER A 96 -2.90 21.28 -4.12
CA SER A 96 -1.74 20.73 -3.39
C SER A 96 -1.18 19.52 -4.15
N GLY A 97 -0.33 19.79 -5.15
CA GLY A 97 0.36 18.80 -5.97
C GLY A 97 1.08 17.74 -5.13
N ASP A 98 1.62 18.15 -4.00
CA ASP A 98 2.25 17.32 -2.97
C ASP A 98 1.34 16.17 -2.49
N ILE A 99 0.03 16.43 -2.32
CA ILE A 99 -0.94 15.40 -1.93
C ILE A 99 -1.18 14.41 -3.08
N LEU A 100 -1.27 14.90 -4.32
CA LEU A 100 -1.42 14.04 -5.51
C LEU A 100 -0.15 13.22 -5.77
N GLU A 101 1.04 13.78 -5.50
CA GLU A 101 2.31 13.09 -5.60
C GLU A 101 2.47 12.03 -4.51
N TYR A 102 2.12 12.37 -3.25
CA TYR A 102 2.03 11.41 -2.15
C TYR A 102 1.08 10.24 -2.49
N ILE A 103 -0.15 10.53 -2.92
CA ILE A 103 -1.13 9.51 -3.33
C ILE A 103 -0.60 8.64 -4.48
N ARG A 104 0.05 9.24 -5.49
CA ARG A 104 0.69 8.47 -6.58
C ARG A 104 1.81 7.56 -6.08
N SER A 105 2.65 8.03 -5.17
CA SER A 105 3.74 7.24 -4.60
C SER A 105 3.22 6.08 -3.76
N GLU A 106 2.18 6.31 -2.95
CA GLU A 106 1.52 5.30 -2.12
C GLU A 106 0.81 4.25 -3.00
N ILE A 107 0.07 4.67 -4.03
CA ILE A 107 -0.53 3.77 -5.01
C ILE A 107 0.55 2.94 -5.73
N ALA A 108 1.68 3.53 -6.11
CA ALA A 108 2.76 2.78 -6.77
C ALA A 108 3.36 1.70 -5.85
N VAL A 109 3.55 1.99 -4.56
CA VAL A 109 4.00 1.00 -3.55
C VAL A 109 2.97 -0.11 -3.36
N GLN A 110 1.68 0.24 -3.22
CA GLN A 110 0.60 -0.74 -3.04
C GLN A 110 0.43 -1.63 -4.27
N VAL A 111 0.42 -1.04 -5.47
CA VAL A 111 0.34 -1.80 -6.74
C VAL A 111 1.55 -2.70 -6.90
N SER A 112 2.78 -2.24 -6.62
CA SER A 112 3.97 -3.11 -6.69
C SER A 112 3.84 -4.32 -5.75
N ARG A 113 3.42 -4.09 -4.51
CA ARG A 113 3.25 -5.16 -3.51
C ARG A 113 2.18 -6.17 -3.91
N GLU A 114 1.05 -5.69 -4.40
CA GLU A 114 -0.07 -6.53 -4.82
C GLU A 114 0.28 -7.32 -6.09
N VAL A 115 0.97 -6.68 -7.04
CA VAL A 115 1.50 -7.35 -8.25
C VAL A 115 2.53 -8.41 -7.87
N ASP A 116 3.44 -8.16 -6.93
CA ASP A 116 4.41 -9.18 -6.47
C ASP A 116 3.70 -10.39 -5.85
N ILE A 117 2.64 -10.18 -5.06
CA ILE A 117 1.84 -11.27 -4.47
C ILE A 117 1.11 -12.06 -5.57
N GLN A 118 0.38 -11.39 -6.46
CA GLN A 118 -0.41 -12.04 -7.51
C GLN A 118 0.48 -12.73 -8.57
N ILE A 119 1.65 -12.17 -8.89
CA ILE A 119 2.65 -12.81 -9.76
C ILE A 119 3.18 -14.09 -9.12
N LEU A 120 3.45 -14.12 -7.81
CA LEU A 120 3.91 -15.34 -7.14
C LEU A 120 2.82 -16.42 -7.08
N GLU A 121 1.54 -16.04 -6.98
CA GLU A 121 0.41 -16.97 -7.02
C GLU A 121 0.19 -17.56 -8.43
N HIS A 122 0.30 -16.73 -9.48
CA HIS A 122 0.00 -17.14 -10.86
C HIS A 122 1.23 -17.66 -11.65
N ILE A 123 2.44 -17.30 -11.24
CA ILE A 123 3.70 -17.72 -11.86
C ILE A 123 4.55 -18.48 -10.82
N PRO A 124 4.25 -19.77 -10.57
CA PRO A 124 4.87 -20.55 -9.49
C PRO A 124 6.38 -20.80 -9.65
N VAL A 125 6.96 -20.44 -10.79
CA VAL A 125 8.39 -20.57 -11.10
C VAL A 125 8.93 -19.21 -11.53
N SER A 126 9.85 -18.64 -10.75
CA SER A 126 10.40 -17.31 -11.04
C SER A 126 10.93 -17.18 -12.47
N LEU A 127 10.80 -16.00 -13.08
CA LEU A 127 11.30 -15.76 -14.45
C LEU A 127 12.81 -16.06 -14.60
N LYS A 128 13.60 -15.86 -13.54
CA LYS A 128 15.03 -16.23 -13.50
C LYS A 128 15.22 -17.75 -13.58
N THR A 129 14.40 -18.51 -12.86
CA THR A 129 14.38 -19.98 -12.92
C THR A 129 13.92 -20.48 -14.29
N GLN A 130 12.88 -19.87 -14.87
CA GLN A 130 12.43 -20.19 -16.24
C GLN A 130 13.54 -19.92 -17.26
N GLN A 131 14.23 -18.78 -17.17
CA GLN A 131 15.35 -18.45 -18.05
C GLN A 131 16.51 -19.46 -17.93
N ALA A 132 16.85 -19.89 -16.70
CA ALA A 132 17.86 -20.92 -16.47
C ALA A 132 17.46 -22.27 -17.07
N ASN A 133 16.21 -22.70 -16.86
CA ASN A 133 15.66 -23.94 -17.42
C ASN A 133 15.64 -23.91 -18.96
N ASN A 134 15.18 -22.81 -19.56
CA ASN A 134 15.15 -22.65 -21.02
C ASN A 134 16.57 -22.66 -21.61
N LYS A 135 17.55 -22.05 -20.92
CA LYS A 135 18.97 -22.12 -21.34
C LYS A 135 19.50 -23.56 -21.30
N ALA A 136 19.18 -24.32 -20.25
CA ALA A 136 19.57 -25.72 -20.14
C ALA A 136 18.92 -26.58 -21.24
N GLN A 137 17.62 -26.39 -21.51
CA GLN A 137 16.91 -27.08 -22.61
C GLN A 137 17.49 -26.75 -23.99
N LEU A 138 17.87 -25.49 -24.26
CA LEU A 138 18.53 -25.12 -25.51
C LEU A 138 19.93 -25.74 -25.64
N GLN A 139 20.68 -25.86 -24.53
CA GLN A 139 21.98 -26.54 -24.51
C GLN A 139 21.82 -28.05 -24.78
N ASP A 140 20.85 -28.71 -24.16
CA ASP A 140 20.54 -30.12 -24.40
C ASP A 140 20.08 -30.37 -25.85
N ALA A 141 19.17 -29.53 -26.38
CA ALA A 141 18.73 -29.61 -27.77
C ALA A 141 19.89 -29.41 -28.77
N GLY A 142 20.78 -28.43 -28.51
CA GLY A 142 21.98 -28.21 -29.33
C GLY A 142 22.98 -29.37 -29.27
N THR A 143 23.15 -29.97 -28.09
CA THR A 143 23.97 -31.17 -27.88
C THR A 143 23.39 -32.37 -28.62
N SER A 144 22.07 -32.59 -28.50
CA SER A 144 21.32 -33.64 -29.19
C SER A 144 21.35 -33.50 -30.71
N LEU A 145 21.27 -32.27 -31.25
CA LEU A 145 21.43 -31.99 -32.68
C LEU A 145 22.86 -32.31 -33.16
N THR A 146 23.87 -31.87 -32.42
CA THR A 146 25.29 -32.15 -32.70
C THR A 146 25.56 -33.65 -32.69
N ASN A 147 25.06 -34.36 -31.68
CA ASN A 147 25.16 -35.81 -31.55
C ASN A 147 24.44 -36.54 -32.69
N SER A 148 23.28 -36.05 -33.12
CA SER A 148 22.55 -36.62 -34.27
C SER A 148 23.32 -36.44 -35.59
N ALA A 149 23.99 -35.29 -35.78
CA ALA A 149 24.85 -35.05 -36.93
C ALA A 149 26.12 -35.91 -36.90
N ALA A 150 26.75 -36.08 -35.73
CA ALA A 150 27.89 -36.96 -35.52
C ALA A 150 27.52 -38.43 -35.81
N ARG A 151 26.43 -38.93 -35.21
CA ARG A 151 25.88 -40.27 -35.46
C ARG A 151 25.59 -40.51 -36.95
N LYS A 152 24.98 -39.53 -37.64
CA LYS A 152 24.71 -39.62 -39.08
C LYS A 152 26.00 -39.72 -39.92
N ARG A 153 27.09 -39.07 -39.48
CA ARG A 153 28.40 -39.21 -40.14
C ARG A 153 29.03 -40.58 -39.86
N ASN A 154 29.01 -41.02 -38.60
CA ASN A 154 29.57 -42.31 -38.20
C ASN A 154 28.85 -43.47 -38.89
N ALA A 155 27.51 -43.37 -39.08
CA ALA A 155 26.70 -44.31 -39.84
C ALA A 155 27.06 -44.42 -41.34
N GLN A 156 27.88 -43.51 -41.89
CA GLN A 156 28.36 -43.56 -43.27
C GLN A 156 29.72 -44.26 -43.41
N ILE A 157 30.43 -44.46 -42.30
CA ILE A 157 31.70 -45.20 -42.29
C ILE A 157 31.41 -46.65 -42.69
N GLN A 158 32.26 -47.20 -43.54
CA GLN A 158 32.14 -48.57 -44.03
C GLN A 158 33.15 -49.47 -43.35
N ILE A 159 32.82 -50.75 -43.19
CA ILE A 159 33.72 -51.81 -42.64
C ILE A 159 35.09 -51.86 -43.37
N LYS A 160 35.19 -51.35 -44.60
CA LYS A 160 36.45 -51.27 -45.37
C LYS A 160 37.38 -50.12 -44.92
N ASN A 161 36.85 -49.15 -44.19
CA ASN A 161 37.50 -47.88 -43.84
C ASN A 161 37.53 -47.68 -42.31
N LEU A 162 37.94 -48.69 -41.53
CA LEU A 162 37.94 -48.62 -40.05
C LEU A 162 38.91 -47.59 -39.47
N ASP A 163 39.86 -47.10 -40.28
CA ASP A 163 40.79 -46.01 -39.95
C ASP A 163 40.18 -44.60 -40.24
N GLU A 164 38.92 -44.51 -40.66
CA GLU A 164 38.22 -43.22 -40.83
C GLU A 164 37.88 -42.58 -39.48
N MET A 165 38.13 -41.28 -39.35
CA MET A 165 38.00 -40.57 -38.07
C MET A 165 36.53 -40.41 -37.65
N LEU A 166 36.21 -40.90 -36.45
CA LEU A 166 34.88 -40.80 -35.85
C LEU A 166 34.51 -39.36 -35.50
N ALA A 167 33.32 -38.94 -35.90
CA ALA A 167 32.72 -37.71 -35.42
C ALA A 167 32.35 -37.86 -33.95
N THR A 168 32.91 -36.99 -33.10
CA THR A 168 32.73 -37.04 -31.65
C THR A 168 31.26 -36.89 -31.24
N VAL A 169 30.77 -37.83 -30.45
CA VAL A 169 29.51 -37.73 -29.72
C VAL A 169 29.79 -37.17 -28.32
N LEU A 170 29.04 -36.13 -27.95
CA LEU A 170 29.10 -35.45 -26.66
C LEU A 170 28.25 -36.18 -25.61
N LYS A 171 28.65 -36.08 -24.34
CA LYS A 171 27.86 -36.57 -23.20
C LYS A 171 26.62 -35.70 -22.95
N THR A 172 25.81 -36.09 -21.98
CA THR A 172 24.65 -35.31 -21.48
C THR A 172 25.00 -33.95 -20.88
N ASP A 173 26.25 -33.76 -20.42
CA ASP A 173 26.76 -32.45 -19.97
C ASP A 173 27.25 -31.54 -21.12
N GLY A 174 27.23 -32.03 -22.37
CA GLY A 174 27.74 -31.34 -23.55
C GLY A 174 29.26 -31.41 -23.73
N THR A 175 29.99 -32.12 -22.87
CA THR A 175 31.44 -32.32 -22.98
C THR A 175 31.81 -33.56 -23.80
N ARG A 176 33.08 -33.65 -24.19
CA ARG A 176 33.65 -34.83 -24.88
C ARG A 176 34.13 -35.85 -23.85
N ALA A 177 33.83 -37.14 -24.06
CA ALA A 177 34.42 -38.24 -23.28
C ALA A 177 35.95 -38.26 -23.40
N GLN A 178 36.65 -38.37 -22.27
CA GLN A 178 38.11 -38.27 -22.23
C GLN A 178 38.79 -39.41 -23.00
N LEU A 179 38.18 -40.60 -22.96
CA LEU A 179 38.61 -41.79 -23.69
C LEU A 179 37.88 -41.97 -25.04
N TYR A 180 37.35 -40.89 -25.64
CA TYR A 180 36.65 -41.02 -26.92
C TYR A 180 37.62 -41.42 -28.06
N PRO A 181 37.40 -42.56 -28.74
CA PRO A 181 38.30 -43.09 -29.76
C PRO A 181 38.43 -42.15 -30.97
N ALA A 182 39.59 -42.21 -31.63
CA ALA A 182 39.82 -41.44 -32.86
C ALA A 182 39.11 -42.07 -34.07
N ASP A 183 39.12 -43.40 -34.15
CA ASP A 183 38.59 -44.22 -35.25
C ASP A 183 38.00 -45.53 -34.70
N LEU A 184 37.31 -46.30 -35.55
CA LEU A 184 36.69 -47.57 -35.14
C LEU A 184 37.74 -48.62 -34.76
N ARG A 185 38.88 -48.63 -35.44
CA ARG A 185 39.99 -49.56 -35.16
C ARG A 185 40.53 -49.40 -33.73
N SER A 186 40.68 -48.16 -33.27
CA SER A 186 41.08 -47.83 -31.90
C SER A 186 40.03 -48.32 -30.90
N LEU A 187 38.74 -48.12 -31.19
CA LEU A 187 37.64 -48.60 -30.35
C LEU A 187 37.63 -50.12 -30.21
N PHE A 188 37.83 -50.88 -31.31
CA PHE A 188 37.97 -52.33 -31.25
C PHE A 188 39.22 -52.79 -30.47
N GLY A 189 40.26 -51.96 -30.41
CA GLY A 189 41.49 -52.19 -29.64
C GLY A 189 41.41 -51.86 -28.15
N TYR A 190 40.30 -51.30 -27.64
CA TYR A 190 40.17 -50.91 -26.24
C TYR A 190 40.11 -52.14 -25.29
N SER A 191 40.79 -52.02 -24.14
CA SER A 191 40.64 -52.96 -23.02
C SER A 191 39.21 -52.93 -22.47
N GLU A 192 38.82 -53.98 -21.75
CA GLU A 192 37.52 -54.05 -21.07
C GLU A 192 37.29 -52.84 -20.15
N GLU A 193 38.31 -52.45 -19.39
CA GLU A 193 38.29 -51.27 -18.51
C GLU A 193 38.00 -49.97 -19.28
N HIS A 194 38.62 -49.77 -20.45
CA HIS A 194 38.38 -48.58 -21.27
C HIS A 194 36.98 -48.57 -21.91
N VAL A 195 36.47 -49.72 -22.36
CA VAL A 195 35.10 -49.84 -22.89
C VAL A 195 34.08 -49.57 -21.77
N LEU A 196 34.29 -50.11 -20.58
CA LEU A 196 33.41 -49.92 -19.42
C LEU A 196 33.44 -48.47 -18.90
N ALA A 197 34.62 -47.84 -18.87
CA ALA A 197 34.74 -46.41 -18.59
C ALA A 197 33.98 -45.56 -19.62
N LEU A 198 34.02 -45.92 -20.90
CA LEU A 198 33.29 -45.22 -21.95
C LEU A 198 31.77 -45.42 -21.84
N VAL A 199 31.30 -46.61 -21.48
CA VAL A 199 29.89 -46.92 -21.18
C VAL A 199 29.36 -46.05 -20.03
N ARG A 200 30.15 -45.92 -18.94
CA ARG A 200 29.86 -45.01 -17.83
C ARG A 200 29.82 -43.54 -18.25
N ASP A 201 30.80 -43.11 -19.05
CA ASP A 201 30.90 -41.74 -19.55
C ASP A 201 29.68 -41.30 -20.38
N PHE A 202 29.02 -42.23 -21.06
CA PHE A 202 27.77 -42.00 -21.81
C PHE A 202 26.48 -42.36 -21.04
N GLY A 203 26.57 -42.77 -19.77
CA GLY A 203 25.41 -43.15 -18.96
C GLY A 203 24.67 -44.38 -19.48
N LEU A 204 25.36 -45.27 -20.20
CA LEU A 204 24.80 -46.51 -20.72
C LEU A 204 24.80 -47.61 -19.65
N ALA A 205 23.91 -48.60 -19.79
CA ALA A 205 23.91 -49.76 -18.91
C ALA A 205 25.20 -50.57 -19.08
N GLU A 206 25.81 -50.98 -17.97
CA GLU A 206 26.98 -51.87 -17.94
C GLU A 206 26.57 -53.34 -18.11
N ASP A 207 27.47 -54.15 -18.66
CA ASP A 207 27.40 -55.61 -18.76
C ASP A 207 28.72 -56.22 -18.28
N ALA A 208 28.71 -57.50 -17.88
CA ALA A 208 29.93 -58.22 -17.55
C ALA A 208 30.71 -58.69 -18.80
N ARG A 209 30.12 -58.57 -20.00
CA ARG A 209 30.76 -58.93 -21.27
C ARG A 209 31.21 -57.70 -22.04
N ARG A 210 32.51 -57.63 -22.34
CA ARG A 210 33.15 -56.54 -23.10
C ARG A 210 32.42 -56.24 -24.40
N GLU A 211 31.99 -57.25 -25.13
CA GLU A 211 31.41 -57.12 -26.47
C GLU A 211 29.98 -56.56 -26.41
N VAL A 212 29.21 -56.92 -25.39
CA VAL A 212 27.88 -56.33 -25.17
C VAL A 212 28.01 -54.83 -24.86
N ASN A 213 29.00 -54.45 -24.05
CA ASN A 213 29.33 -53.05 -23.79
C ASN A 213 29.81 -52.33 -25.06
N LEU A 214 30.65 -52.99 -25.88
CA LEU A 214 31.13 -52.46 -27.14
C LEU A 214 29.99 -52.19 -28.13
N ASN A 215 29.04 -53.12 -28.29
CA ASN A 215 27.90 -52.93 -29.18
C ASN A 215 26.91 -51.88 -28.67
N ARG A 216 26.75 -51.72 -27.36
CA ARG A 216 26.02 -50.58 -26.77
C ARG A 216 26.68 -49.25 -27.16
N ILE A 217 28.02 -49.17 -27.14
CA ILE A 217 28.77 -48.01 -27.61
C ILE A 217 28.62 -47.79 -29.11
N LEU A 218 28.80 -48.82 -29.96
CA LEU A 218 28.68 -48.69 -31.41
C LEU A 218 27.29 -48.19 -31.83
N GLY A 219 26.23 -48.77 -31.26
CA GLY A 219 24.85 -48.31 -31.45
C GLY A 219 24.61 -46.89 -30.94
N HIS A 220 25.23 -46.48 -29.83
CA HIS A 220 25.14 -45.10 -29.32
C HIS A 220 25.92 -44.09 -30.18
N VAL A 221 27.08 -44.48 -30.71
CA VAL A 221 27.95 -43.64 -31.56
C VAL A 221 27.38 -43.49 -32.97
N GLY A 222 26.40 -44.32 -33.34
CA GLY A 222 25.62 -44.23 -34.57
C GLY A 222 26.04 -45.25 -35.63
N GLU A 223 27.00 -46.13 -35.34
CA GLU A 223 27.30 -47.24 -36.23
C GLU A 223 26.21 -48.31 -36.07
N CYS A 224 25.20 -48.23 -36.93
CA CYS A 224 24.27 -49.32 -37.13
C CYS A 224 25.00 -50.48 -37.84
N ILE A 225 25.76 -51.27 -37.08
CA ILE A 225 25.89 -52.71 -37.32
C ILE A 225 24.53 -53.35 -37.01
N ALA A 226 23.49 -52.89 -37.71
CA ALA A 226 22.27 -53.65 -37.82
C ALA A 226 22.66 -54.97 -38.49
N PRO A 227 22.23 -56.13 -37.97
CA PRO A 227 22.32 -57.35 -38.75
C PRO A 227 21.49 -57.10 -40.02
N ARG A 228 22.18 -56.84 -41.14
CA ARG A 228 21.60 -57.05 -42.46
C ARG A 228 21.01 -58.44 -42.39
N ARG A 229 19.69 -58.55 -42.60
CA ARG A 229 18.96 -59.82 -42.48
C ARG A 229 19.82 -60.91 -43.11
N PRO A 230 19.99 -62.08 -42.47
CA PRO A 230 20.63 -63.19 -43.14
C PRO A 230 19.75 -63.54 -44.35
N GLU A 231 20.13 -63.04 -45.53
CA GLU A 231 19.75 -63.67 -46.78
C GLU A 231 20.41 -65.04 -46.73
N VAL A 232 19.58 -66.05 -46.48
CA VAL A 232 19.98 -67.45 -46.37
C VAL A 232 20.36 -67.94 -47.76
N ILE A 233 21.55 -67.54 -48.22
CA ILE A 233 22.23 -68.11 -49.37
C ILE A 233 22.91 -69.37 -48.87
N VAL A 234 22.20 -70.50 -48.94
CA VAL A 234 22.79 -71.83 -48.76
C VAL A 234 23.69 -72.13 -49.96
N ALA A 235 24.94 -71.68 -49.89
CA ALA A 235 25.98 -72.00 -50.85
C ALA A 235 27.19 -72.61 -50.14
N ALA A 236 27.27 -73.95 -50.19
CA ALA A 236 28.48 -74.75 -49.99
C ALA A 236 29.36 -74.45 -48.75
N GLY A 237 28.97 -75.00 -47.60
CA GLY A 237 29.91 -75.88 -46.88
C GLY A 237 31.02 -75.26 -46.03
N VAL A 238 30.96 -73.99 -45.64
CA VAL A 238 31.84 -73.44 -44.60
C VAL A 238 31.02 -72.72 -43.52
N MET A 239 30.87 -73.34 -42.35
CA MET A 239 30.37 -72.64 -41.17
C MET A 239 31.47 -71.73 -40.63
N PHE A 240 31.46 -70.46 -41.06
CA PHE A 240 31.83 -69.39 -40.14
C PHE A 240 30.58 -69.05 -39.34
N GLU A 241 30.51 -69.54 -38.09
CA GLU A 241 29.77 -68.77 -37.09
C GLU A 241 30.50 -67.43 -36.95
N LEU A 242 30.01 -66.43 -37.69
CA LEU A 242 30.16 -65.06 -37.28
C LEU A 242 29.37 -64.96 -35.97
N VAL A 243 30.06 -65.19 -34.86
CA VAL A 243 29.56 -64.83 -33.54
C VAL A 243 29.39 -63.32 -33.57
N VAL A 244 28.15 -62.90 -33.85
CA VAL A 244 27.65 -61.56 -33.60
C VAL A 244 27.63 -61.42 -32.08
N LEU A 245 28.76 -60.96 -31.55
CA LEU A 245 28.98 -60.54 -30.18
C LEU A 245 28.83 -59.02 -30.11
#